data_AF-Q14QB1-F1
#
_entry.id   AF-Q14QB1-F1
#
_cell.length_a   1.000
_cell.length_b   1.000
_cell.length_c   1.000
_cell.angle_alpha   90.00
_cell.angle_beta   90.00
_cell.angle_gamma   90.00
#
_symmetry.space_group_name_H-M   'P 1'
#
loop_
_entity.id
_entity.type
_entity.pdbx_description
1 polymer ?
#
loop_
_entity_poly.entity_id
_entity_poly.type
_entity_poly.pdbx_seq_one_letter_code
_entity_poly.pdbx_strand_id
1 'polypeptide(L)'
;MSLNQIKSPRKQKLREKDKSHPLRERSKYFGELLQADASEHLWLGINHPKIFLHGAIYDATNTVVGLYFDYQETLNGYLQNAKWSAKNLY
;
A
#
# COMPACT_ATOMS: atom_id res chain seq x y z
N MET A 1 27.75 1.36 2.66
CA MET A 1 27.04 1.87 3.86
C MET A 1 26.07 0.79 4.32
N SER A 2 26.15 0.38 5.59
CA SER A 2 25.33 -0.70 6.16
C SER A 2 23.88 -0.25 6.34
N LEU A 3 22.92 -1.02 5.80
CA LEU A 3 21.47 -0.80 5.86
C LEU A 3 20.90 -0.65 7.29
N ASN A 4 21.70 -0.96 8.32
CA ASN A 4 21.26 -1.00 9.72
C ASN A 4 21.25 0.38 10.42
N GLN A 5 21.61 1.46 9.72
CA GLN A 5 21.71 2.80 10.33
C GLN A 5 20.48 3.70 10.11
N ILE A 6 19.48 3.26 9.35
CA ILE A 6 18.25 4.02 9.11
C ILE A 6 17.22 3.66 10.19
N LYS A 7 17.16 4.45 11.27
CA LYS A 7 16.10 4.33 12.27
C LYS A 7 14.93 5.23 11.89
N SER A 8 13.73 4.67 11.82
CA SER A 8 12.48 5.44 11.70
C SER A 8 12.46 6.57 12.75
N PRO A 9 12.22 7.84 12.38
CA PRO A 9 12.13 8.96 13.33
C PRO A 9 11.08 8.73 14.41
N ARG A 10 10.07 7.90 14.11
CA ARG A 10 9.02 7.51 15.03
C ARG A 10 9.30 6.10 15.56
N LYS A 11 9.55 5.98 16.86
CA LYS A 11 9.48 4.68 17.58
C LYS A 11 8.09 4.10 17.30
N GLN A 12 8.01 2.91 16.71
CA GLN A 12 6.73 2.20 16.61
C GLN A 12 6.23 2.00 18.04
N LYS A 13 5.23 2.77 18.43
CA LYS A 13 4.55 2.61 19.72
C LYS A 13 3.91 1.22 19.63
N LEU A 14 4.43 0.26 20.39
CA LEU A 14 3.71 -0.99 20.65
C LEU A 14 2.40 -0.55 21.30
N ARG A 15 1.34 -0.45 20.49
CA ARG A 15 0.01 -0.17 21.01
C ARG A 15 -0.34 -1.41 21.82
N GLU A 16 -0.41 -1.28 23.14
CA GLU A 16 -1.27 -2.17 23.92
C GLU A 16 -2.66 -1.99 23.34
N LYS A 17 -3.07 -2.97 22.52
CA LYS A 17 -4.38 -2.99 21.92
C LYS A 17 -5.33 -3.46 22.99
N ASP A 18 -5.97 -2.51 23.65
CA ASP A 18 -7.36 -2.73 24.02
C ASP A 18 -8.12 -3.00 22.70
N LYS A 19 -8.39 -4.28 22.38
CA LYS A 19 -8.90 -4.72 21.08
C LYS A 19 -10.42 -4.45 21.00
N SER A 20 -10.85 -3.20 21.17
CA SER A 20 -12.23 -2.81 20.88
C SER A 20 -12.61 -3.12 19.42
N HIS A 21 -11.62 -3.15 18.52
CA HIS A 21 -11.76 -3.55 17.13
C HIS A 21 -10.78 -4.69 16.80
N PRO A 22 -11.24 -5.95 16.74
CA PRO A 22 -10.38 -7.07 16.37
C PRO A 22 -9.87 -6.89 14.94
N LEU A 23 -8.60 -7.23 14.72
CA LEU A 23 -8.04 -7.32 13.38
C LEU A 23 -8.57 -8.59 12.71
N ARG A 24 -8.84 -8.53 11.40
CA ARG A 24 -9.02 -9.73 10.58
C ARG A 24 -7.72 -10.53 10.52
N GLU A 25 -7.81 -11.85 10.50
CA GLU A 25 -6.67 -12.72 10.19
C GLU A 25 -6.23 -12.54 8.73
N ARG A 26 -4.96 -12.82 8.43
CA ARG A 26 -4.45 -12.77 7.05
C ARG A 26 -5.01 -13.92 6.23
N SER A 27 -5.17 -13.67 4.93
CA SER A 27 -5.46 -14.70 3.94
C SER A 27 -4.35 -15.75 3.92
N LYS A 28 -4.73 -17.01 3.67
CA LYS A 28 -3.84 -18.16 3.84
C LYS A 28 -3.09 -18.49 2.55
N TYR A 29 -3.74 -18.30 1.39
CA TYR A 29 -3.21 -18.72 0.10
C TYR A 29 -3.04 -17.56 -0.88
N PHE A 30 -1.98 -17.64 -1.68
CA PHE A 30 -1.66 -16.67 -2.72
C PHE A 30 -2.85 -16.41 -3.66
N GLY A 31 -3.14 -15.13 -3.90
CA GLY A 31 -4.23 -14.70 -4.78
C GLY A 31 -5.62 -14.61 -4.15
N GLU A 32 -5.79 -14.96 -2.86
CA GLU A 32 -7.12 -14.90 -2.20
C GLU A 32 -7.62 -13.48 -1.95
N LEU A 33 -6.72 -12.57 -1.55
CA LEU A 33 -7.09 -11.21 -1.20
C LEU A 33 -6.02 -10.22 -1.63
N LEU A 34 -6.48 -9.25 -2.41
CA LEU A 34 -5.74 -8.05 -2.73
C LEU A 34 -6.38 -6.87 -2.00
N GLN A 35 -5.59 -6.14 -1.23
CA GLN A 35 -6.00 -4.89 -0.61
C GLN A 35 -5.49 -3.75 -1.47
N ALA A 36 -6.38 -2.85 -1.86
CA ALA A 36 -6.04 -1.65 -2.60
C ALA A 36 -6.46 -0.41 -1.83
N ASP A 37 -5.63 0.62 -1.90
CA ASP A 37 -5.90 1.93 -1.31
C ASP A 37 -5.22 3.02 -2.16
N ALA A 38 -5.66 4.27 -2.01
CA ALA A 38 -5.11 5.42 -2.71
C ALA A 38 -4.62 6.46 -1.70
N SER A 39 -3.48 7.08 -2.01
CA SER A 39 -2.89 8.08 -1.13
C SER A 39 -2.42 9.31 -1.90
N GLU A 40 -2.96 10.47 -1.50
CA GLU A 40 -2.63 11.77 -2.07
C GLU A 40 -1.43 12.39 -1.36
N HIS A 41 -0.31 12.52 -2.08
CA HIS A 41 0.89 13.17 -1.54
C HIS A 41 1.66 13.91 -2.64
N LEU A 42 2.67 14.68 -2.22
CA LEU A 42 3.68 15.28 -3.09
C LEU A 42 4.71 14.23 -3.53
N TRP A 43 4.23 13.16 -4.18
CA TRP A 43 5.05 12.01 -4.57
C TRP A 43 6.23 12.37 -5.48
N LEU A 44 6.08 13.42 -6.28
CA LEU A 44 7.11 13.91 -7.19
C LEU A 44 7.92 15.09 -6.61
N GLY A 45 7.71 15.44 -5.32
CA GLY A 45 8.39 16.55 -4.65
C GLY A 45 7.57 17.85 -4.59
N ILE A 46 8.10 18.85 -3.88
CA ILE A 46 7.37 20.07 -3.51
C ILE A 46 7.01 20.99 -4.70
N ASN A 47 7.73 20.85 -5.81
CA ASN A 47 7.53 21.66 -7.02
C ASN A 47 6.49 21.07 -7.97
N HIS A 48 5.90 19.93 -7.61
CA HIS A 48 4.92 19.21 -8.41
C HIS A 48 3.57 19.20 -7.68
N PRO A 49 2.45 19.09 -8.44
CA PRO A 49 1.15 18.92 -7.80
C PRO A 49 1.11 17.63 -6.99
N LYS A 50 0.22 17.62 -5.99
CA LYS A 50 -0.16 16.36 -5.36
C LYS A 50 -0.80 15.46 -6.40
N ILE A 51 -0.43 14.19 -6.34
CA ILE A 51 -1.00 13.14 -7.17
C ILE A 51 -1.39 11.97 -6.27
N PHE A 52 -2.29 11.12 -6.76
CA PHE A 52 -2.76 9.95 -6.06
C PHE A 52 -1.95 8.74 -6.50
N LEU A 53 -1.37 8.04 -5.52
CA LEU A 53 -0.77 6.74 -5.74
C LEU A 53 -1.77 5.68 -5.30
N HIS A 54 -2.38 5.01 -6.28
CA HIS A 54 -3.15 3.79 -6.04
C HIS A 54 -2.17 2.64 -5.84
N GLY A 55 -2.20 2.00 -4.68
CA GLY A 55 -1.36 0.86 -4.35
C GLY A 55 -2.18 -0.38 -4.07
N ALA A 56 -1.68 -1.53 -4.51
CA ALA A 56 -2.25 -2.84 -4.20
C ALA A 56 -1.22 -3.74 -3.52
N ILE A 57 -1.67 -4.36 -2.44
CA ILE A 57 -0.88 -5.20 -1.56
C ILE A 57 -1.57 -6.55 -1.45
N TYR A 58 -0.79 -7.60 -1.66
CA TYR A 58 -1.22 -8.95 -1.43
C TYR A 58 -1.17 -9.28 0.07
N ASP A 59 -2.32 -9.68 0.63
CA ASP A 59 -2.52 -9.70 2.08
C ASP A 59 -1.68 -10.74 2.83
N ALA A 60 -1.47 -11.95 2.28
CA ALA A 60 -0.75 -12.98 3.03
C ALA A 60 0.74 -12.61 3.24
N THR A 61 1.40 -12.05 2.23
CA THR A 61 2.85 -11.75 2.27
C THR A 61 3.17 -10.27 2.46
N ASN A 62 2.18 -9.37 2.45
CA ASN A 62 2.38 -7.92 2.34
C ASN A 62 3.18 -7.48 1.11
N THR A 63 3.18 -8.27 0.03
CA THR A 63 3.90 -7.90 -1.19
C THR A 63 3.13 -6.82 -1.93
N VAL A 64 3.80 -5.72 -2.28
CA VAL A 64 3.26 -4.73 -3.21
C VAL A 64 3.26 -5.34 -4.61
N VAL A 65 2.09 -5.42 -5.23
CA VAL A 65 1.93 -6.10 -6.53
C VAL A 65 1.52 -5.14 -7.65
N GLY A 66 1.03 -3.95 -7.30
CA GLY A 66 0.68 -2.93 -8.27
C GLY A 66 0.73 -1.53 -7.68
N LEU A 67 1.25 -0.60 -8.48
CA LEU A 67 1.28 0.83 -8.20
C LEU A 67 0.85 1.57 -9.45
N TYR A 68 -0.02 2.57 -9.30
CA TYR A 68 -0.49 3.39 -10.41
C TYR A 68 -0.69 4.83 -9.95
N PHE A 69 -0.13 5.79 -10.69
CA PHE A 69 -0.32 7.22 -10.45
C PHE A 69 -1.50 7.74 -11.24
N ASP A 70 -2.32 8.56 -10.58
CA ASP A 70 -3.38 9.34 -11.22
C ASP A 70 -3.45 10.74 -10.59
N TYR A 71 -4.07 11.69 -11.28
CA TYR A 71 -4.23 13.06 -10.77
C TYR A 71 -5.30 13.16 -9.68
N GLN A 72 -6.23 12.21 -9.64
CA GLN A 72 -7.35 12.16 -8.69
C GLN A 72 -7.61 10.71 -8.28
N GLU A 73 -8.23 10.52 -7.11
CA GLU A 73 -8.76 9.22 -6.74
C GLU A 73 -10.00 8.90 -7.58
N THR A 74 -9.85 7.98 -8.53
CA THR A 74 -10.94 7.58 -9.41
C THR A 74 -11.09 6.06 -9.44
N LEU A 75 -12.30 5.59 -9.80
CA LEU A 75 -12.53 4.17 -10.08
C LEU A 75 -11.56 3.64 -11.15
N ASN A 76 -11.26 4.46 -12.17
CA ASN A 76 -10.31 4.10 -13.21
C ASN A 76 -8.90 3.87 -12.62
N GLY A 77 -8.46 4.70 -11.67
CA GLY A 77 -7.20 4.50 -10.94
C GLY A 77 -7.13 3.14 -10.23
N TYR A 78 -8.21 2.74 -9.55
CA TYR A 78 -8.32 1.42 -8.92
C TYR A 78 -8.31 0.27 -9.94
N LEU A 79 -9.04 0.40 -11.05
CA LEU A 79 -9.07 -0.62 -12.10
C LEU A 79 -7.70 -0.79 -12.78
N GLN A 80 -7.01 0.31 -13.04
CA GLN A 80 -5.66 0.30 -13.62
C GLN A 80 -4.66 -0.34 -12.65
N ASN A 81 -4.75 -0.01 -11.37
CA ASN A 81 -3.96 -0.67 -10.32
C ASN A 81 -4.22 -2.18 -10.28
N ALA A 82 -5.49 -2.62 -10.28
CA ALA A 82 -5.86 -4.04 -10.25
C ALA A 82 -5.34 -4.77 -11.50
N LYS A 83 -5.45 -4.15 -12.68
CA LYS A 83 -4.91 -4.67 -13.94
C LYS A 83 -3.40 -4.83 -13.91
N TRP A 84 -2.67 -3.86 -13.37
CA TRP A 84 -1.22 -3.97 -13.16
C TRP A 84 -0.87 -5.07 -12.17
N SER A 85 -1.62 -5.18 -11.07
CA SER A 85 -1.43 -6.21 -10.06
C SER A 85 -1.58 -7.61 -10.65
N ALA A 86 -2.63 -7.85 -11.44
CA ALA A 86 -2.86 -9.14 -12.08
C ALA A 86 -1.72 -9.55 -13.03
N LYS A 87 -1.07 -8.59 -13.70
CA LYS A 87 0.08 -8.84 -14.59
C LYS A 87 1.38 -9.19 -13.85
N ASN A 88 1.51 -8.80 -12.58
CA ASN A 88 2.72 -9.08 -11.79
C ASN A 88 2.57 -10.34 -10.93
N LEU A 89 1.36 -10.86 -10.79
CA LEU A 89 1.04 -12.06 -10.01
C LEU A 89 1.18 -13.36 -10.84
N TYR A 90 1.35 -13.25 -12.16
CA TYR A 90 1.52 -14.35 -13.13
C TYR A 90 2.58 -13.95 -14.17
#